data_AF-A0A7V3JKT4-F1
#
_entry.id   AF-A0A7V3JKT4-F1
#
_cell.length_a   1.000
_cell.length_b   1.000
_cell.length_c   1.000
_cell.angle_alpha   90.00
_cell.angle_beta   90.00
_cell.angle_gamma   90.00
#
_symmetry.space_group_name_H-M   'P 1'
#
loop_
_entity.id
_entity.type
_entity.pdbx_description
1 polymer ?
#
loop_
_entity_poly.entity_id
_entity_poly.type
_entity_poly.pdbx_seq_one_letter_code
_entity_poly.pdbx_strand_id
1 'polypeptide(L)'
;MVGVKVKTKFDGGKVMRAVKKGNITSLGHAGAAIRLQARHSIRKGAKASPPGTAPHTRKGRLRNAIKYAVEKARQTVVMGPDVEVAGTSGKAHEFGGRYRREQYPRRPFMRPALEKVKDRLPAFWGGSVK
;
A
#
# COMPACT_ATOMS: atom_id res chain seq x y z
N MET A 1 43.25 -6.75 -38.29
CA MET A 1 42.40 -6.81 -37.09
C MET A 1 42.34 -5.39 -36.52
N VAL A 2 41.22 -4.68 -36.64
CA VAL A 2 41.13 -3.29 -36.17
C VAL A 2 40.79 -3.29 -34.68
N GLY A 3 41.71 -2.78 -33.85
CA GLY A 3 41.50 -2.64 -32.41
C GLY A 3 40.71 -1.37 -32.10
N VAL A 4 39.46 -1.51 -31.65
CA VAL A 4 38.66 -0.37 -31.19
C VAL A 4 38.92 -0.13 -29.70
N LYS A 5 39.37 1.08 -29.34
CA LYS A 5 39.45 1.55 -27.96
C LYS A 5 38.28 2.48 -27.68
N VAL A 6 37.47 2.15 -26.68
CA VAL A 6 36.36 2.99 -26.20
C VAL A 6 36.67 3.51 -24.79
N LYS A 7 36.40 4.80 -24.55
CA LYS A 7 36.38 5.38 -23.19
C LYS A 7 34.93 5.55 -22.74
N THR A 8 34.60 5.03 -21.56
CA THR A 8 33.30 5.23 -20.92
C THR A 8 33.43 6.13 -19.69
N LYS A 9 32.36 6.88 -19.38
CA LYS A 9 32.26 7.73 -18.19
C LYS A 9 31.01 7.33 -17.40
N PHE A 10 31.16 7.10 -16.11
CA PHE A 10 30.07 6.79 -15.20
C PHE A 10 29.65 8.05 -14.43
N ASP A 11 28.36 8.38 -14.46
CA ASP A 11 27.77 9.46 -13.66
C ASP A 11 26.84 8.86 -12.60
N GLY A 12 27.41 8.55 -11.44
CA GLY A 12 26.65 7.99 -10.31
C GLY A 12 25.57 8.94 -9.79
N GLY A 13 25.80 10.25 -9.87
CA GLY A 13 24.81 11.25 -9.43
C GLY A 13 23.55 11.19 -10.29
N LYS A 14 23.70 11.10 -11.61
CA LYS A 14 22.60 10.93 -12.55
C LYS A 14 21.85 9.62 -12.31
N VAL A 15 22.57 8.51 -12.12
CA VAL A 15 21.98 7.20 -11.82
C VAL A 15 21.16 7.24 -10.53
N MET A 16 21.70 7.79 -9.45
CA MET A 16 20.99 7.87 -8.17
C MET A 16 19.73 8.74 -8.24
N ARG A 17 19.73 9.81 -9.03
CA ARG A 17 18.52 10.61 -9.28
C ARG A 17 17.47 9.81 -10.06
N ALA A 18 17.88 9.07 -11.08
CA ALA A 18 17.01 8.19 -11.85
C ALA A 18 16.39 7.09 -10.97
N VAL A 19 17.20 6.46 -10.11
CA VAL A 19 16.74 5.47 -9.12
C VAL A 19 15.69 6.05 -8.19
N LYS A 20 15.93 7.21 -7.57
CA LYS A 20 14.96 7.85 -6.66
C LYS A 20 13.65 8.20 -7.37
N LYS A 21 13.73 8.69 -8.60
CA LYS A 21 12.55 9.04 -9.42
C LYS A 21 11.75 7.79 -9.78
N GLY A 22 12.42 6.74 -10.25
CA GLY A 22 11.82 5.44 -10.56
C GLY A 22 11.12 4.86 -9.35
N ASN A 23 11.81 4.81 -8.22
CA ASN A 23 11.28 4.28 -6.97
C ASN A 23 10.04 5.02 -6.47
N ILE A 24 9.97 6.36 -6.55
CA ILE A 24 8.74 7.11 -6.19
C ILE A 24 7.55 6.68 -7.04
N THR A 25 7.78 6.47 -8.34
CA THR A 25 6.72 6.06 -9.28
C THR A 25 6.25 4.64 -8.95
N SER A 26 7.19 3.72 -8.74
CA SER A 26 6.91 2.33 -8.37
C SER A 26 6.19 2.22 -7.02
N LEU A 27 6.57 3.02 -6.01
CA LEU A 27 5.87 3.11 -4.72
C LEU A 27 4.43 3.61 -4.88
N GLY A 28 4.20 4.55 -5.80
CA GLY A 28 2.86 5.02 -6.13
C GLY A 28 1.97 3.91 -6.67
N HIS A 29 2.49 3.11 -7.60
CA HIS A 29 1.79 1.94 -8.14
C HIS A 29 1.57 0.85 -7.09
N ALA A 30 2.59 0.55 -6.28
CA ALA A 30 2.50 -0.41 -5.18
C ALA A 30 1.40 -0.01 -4.16
N GLY A 31 1.42 1.25 -3.72
CA GLY A 31 0.41 1.80 -2.81
C GLY A 31 -1.00 1.73 -3.40
N ALA A 32 -1.15 2.06 -4.68
CA ALA A 32 -2.42 1.96 -5.39
C ALA A 32 -2.95 0.52 -5.45
N ALA A 33 -2.09 -0.44 -5.77
CA ALA A 33 -2.44 -1.85 -5.86
C ALA A 33 -2.86 -2.43 -4.51
N ILE A 34 -2.10 -2.17 -3.44
CA ILE A 34 -2.43 -2.64 -2.09
C ILE A 34 -3.73 -1.97 -1.60
N ARG A 35 -3.91 -0.66 -1.85
CA ARG A 35 -5.16 0.05 -1.51
C ARG A 35 -6.35 -0.58 -2.23
N LEU A 36 -6.23 -0.83 -3.53
CA LEU A 36 -7.30 -1.44 -4.31
C LEU A 36 -7.69 -2.79 -3.73
N GLN A 37 -6.71 -3.61 -3.37
CA GLN A 37 -6.94 -4.92 -2.80
C GLN A 37 -7.60 -4.87 -1.42
N ALA A 38 -7.19 -3.93 -0.57
CA ALA A 38 -7.84 -3.67 0.71
C ALA A 38 -9.30 -3.24 0.51
N ARG A 39 -9.57 -2.36 -0.45
CA ARG A 39 -10.94 -1.93 -0.80
C ARG A 39 -11.81 -3.07 -1.34
N HIS A 40 -11.23 -4.03 -2.06
CA HIS A 40 -11.93 -5.19 -2.60
C HIS A 40 -12.31 -6.20 -1.50
N SER A 41 -11.50 -6.29 -0.45
CA SER A 41 -11.78 -7.15 0.70
C SER A 41 -12.98 -6.67 1.53
N ILE A 42 -13.22 -5.36 1.60
CA ILE A 42 -14.32 -4.76 2.37
C ILE A 42 -15.59 -4.74 1.52
N ARG A 43 -16.53 -5.62 1.85
CA ARG A 43 -17.82 -5.75 1.16
C ARG A 43 -18.94 -5.00 1.87
N LYS A 44 -19.96 -4.60 1.11
CA LYS A 44 -21.18 -4.04 1.69
C LYS A 44 -22.02 -5.15 2.33
N GLY A 45 -22.50 -4.94 3.55
CA GLY A 45 -23.29 -5.93 4.27
C GLY A 45 -23.95 -5.35 5.51
N ALA A 46 -25.11 -5.90 5.89
CA ALA A 46 -25.83 -5.49 7.10
C ALA A 46 -25.26 -6.13 8.37
N LYS A 47 -24.85 -7.40 8.29
CA LYS A 47 -24.28 -8.16 9.40
C LYS A 47 -22.78 -7.95 9.49
N ALA A 48 -22.23 -8.01 10.71
CA ALA A 48 -20.80 -8.08 10.93
C ALA A 48 -20.21 -9.31 10.23
N SER A 49 -18.97 -9.21 9.74
CA SER A 49 -18.28 -10.37 9.17
C SER A 49 -17.90 -11.38 10.27
N PRO A 50 -17.30 -12.54 9.93
CA PRO A 50 -16.62 -13.40 10.92
C PRO A 50 -15.23 -12.86 11.35
N PRO A 51 -14.78 -13.06 12.59
CA PRO A 51 -13.40 -12.72 13.00
C PRO A 51 -12.35 -13.28 12.04
N GLY A 52 -11.23 -12.57 11.87
CA GLY A 52 -10.15 -12.92 10.93
C GLY A 52 -10.43 -12.55 9.47
N THR A 53 -11.68 -12.29 9.11
CA THR A 53 -12.05 -11.81 7.77
C THR A 53 -12.22 -10.28 7.74
N ALA A 54 -12.07 -9.68 6.56
CA ALA A 54 -12.24 -8.25 6.38
C ALA A 54 -13.62 -7.77 6.86
N PRO A 55 -13.75 -6.55 7.40
CA PRO A 55 -15.01 -6.05 7.92
C PRO A 55 -16.02 -5.82 6.79
N HIS A 56 -17.30 -6.05 7.09
CA HIS A 56 -18.38 -5.52 6.27
C HIS A 56 -18.59 -4.03 6.56
N THR A 57 -19.10 -3.30 5.57
CA THR A 57 -19.44 -1.89 5.72
C THR A 57 -20.89 -1.63 5.29
N ARG A 58 -21.65 -0.86 6.06
CA ARG A 58 -23.04 -0.54 5.67
C ARG A 58 -23.09 0.41 4.47
N LYS A 59 -22.39 1.54 4.57
CA LYS A 59 -22.41 2.61 3.55
C LYS A 59 -21.13 2.75 2.73
N GLY A 60 -20.09 1.95 3.02
CA GLY A 60 -18.79 2.10 2.35
C GLY A 60 -17.82 3.05 3.04
N ARG A 61 -18.15 3.56 4.23
CA ARG A 61 -17.34 4.57 4.96
C ARG A 61 -15.89 4.13 5.15
N LEU A 62 -15.68 2.96 5.75
CA LEU A 62 -14.33 2.39 5.95
C LEU A 62 -13.64 2.03 4.63
N ARG A 63 -14.38 1.44 3.67
CA ARG A 63 -13.86 1.11 2.33
C ARG A 63 -13.31 2.34 1.61
N ASN A 64 -14.02 3.47 1.70
CA ASN A 64 -13.65 4.69 1.01
C ASN A 64 -12.61 5.50 1.78
N ALA A 65 -12.45 5.26 3.08
CA ALA A 65 -11.45 5.91 3.93
C ALA A 65 -10.02 5.41 3.66
N ILE A 66 -9.81 4.26 3.02
CA ILE A 66 -8.46 3.76 2.75
C ILE A 66 -7.74 4.72 1.80
N LYS A 67 -6.66 5.34 2.27
CA LYS A 67 -5.79 6.26 1.53
C LYS A 67 -4.34 5.75 1.55
N TYR A 68 -3.51 6.29 0.67
CA TYR A 68 -2.06 6.10 0.70
C TYR A 68 -1.35 7.39 0.28
N ALA A 69 -0.11 7.56 0.72
CA ALA A 69 0.76 8.66 0.34
C ALA A 69 2.20 8.15 0.20
N VAL A 70 2.90 8.61 -0.84
CA VAL A 70 4.32 8.32 -1.02
C VAL A 70 5.13 9.41 -0.33
N GLU A 71 5.92 9.02 0.67
CA GLU A 71 6.85 9.91 1.36
C GLU A 71 8.16 9.99 0.55
N LYS A 72 8.25 10.98 -0.35
CA LYS A 72 9.37 11.11 -1.29
C LYS A 72 10.74 11.21 -0.61
N ALA A 73 10.82 11.86 0.55
CA ALA A 73 12.08 12.00 1.28
C ALA A 73 12.60 10.65 1.81
N ARG A 74 11.70 9.85 2.40
CA ARG A 74 12.02 8.54 2.97
C ARG A 74 11.97 7.40 1.96
N GLN A 75 11.46 7.65 0.75
CA GLN A 75 11.31 6.61 -0.28
C GLN A 75 10.43 5.45 0.23
N THR A 76 9.35 5.79 0.94
CA THR A 76 8.39 4.84 1.53
C THR A 76 6.97 5.18 1.09
N VAL A 77 6.06 4.23 1.25
CA VAL A 77 4.61 4.45 1.08
C VAL A 77 3.90 4.19 2.40
N VAL A 78 3.13 5.17 2.86
CA VAL A 78 2.30 5.06 4.05
C VAL A 78 0.85 4.87 3.60
N MET A 79 0.15 3.93 4.24
CA MET A 79 -1.23 3.63 3.87
C MET A 79 -2.08 3.17 5.03
N GLY A 80 -3.37 3.49 4.96
CA GLY A 80 -4.31 3.14 6.00
C GLY A 80 -5.66 3.86 5.86
N PRO A 81 -6.61 3.54 6.74
CA PRO A 81 -7.87 4.24 6.83
C PRO A 81 -7.66 5.66 7.35
N ASP A 82 -8.28 6.62 6.68
CA ASP A 82 -8.37 8.01 7.11
C ASP A 82 -9.23 8.12 8.38
N VAL A 83 -8.64 8.72 9.42
CA VAL A 83 -9.27 8.92 10.72
C VAL A 83 -10.41 9.93 10.64
N GLU A 84 -10.32 10.95 9.79
CA GLU A 84 -11.42 11.92 9.63
C GLU A 84 -12.65 11.24 9.01
N VAL A 85 -12.41 10.35 8.05
CA VAL A 85 -13.50 9.65 7.36
C VAL A 85 -14.03 8.51 8.22
N ALA A 86 -13.22 7.60 8.76
CA ALA A 86 -13.69 6.38 9.43
C ALA A 86 -13.47 6.35 10.95
N GLY A 87 -12.92 7.40 11.54
CA GLY A 87 -12.50 7.39 12.94
C GLY A 87 -11.43 6.33 13.20
N THR A 88 -11.33 5.89 14.45
CA THR A 88 -10.42 4.81 14.85
C THR A 88 -10.97 3.41 14.60
N SER A 89 -12.13 3.29 13.92
CA SER A 89 -12.75 1.99 13.60
C SER A 89 -11.85 1.10 12.73
N GLY A 90 -11.10 1.70 11.81
CA GLY A 90 -10.16 0.95 10.97
C GLY A 90 -9.03 0.31 11.79
N LYS A 91 -8.50 1.02 12.79
CA LYS A 91 -7.51 0.47 13.74
C LYS A 91 -8.11 -0.67 14.56
N ALA A 92 -9.34 -0.47 15.07
CA ALA A 92 -10.06 -1.49 15.84
C ALA A 92 -10.29 -2.77 15.01
N HIS A 93 -10.59 -2.66 13.72
CA HIS A 93 -10.71 -3.82 12.85
C HIS A 93 -9.35 -4.45 12.50
N GLU A 94 -8.32 -3.68 12.15
CA GLU A 94 -7.04 -4.24 11.72
C GLU A 94 -6.34 -5.05 12.83
N PHE A 95 -6.40 -4.53 14.07
CA PHE A 95 -5.66 -5.08 15.20
C PHE A 95 -6.54 -5.74 16.27
N GLY A 96 -7.85 -5.47 16.29
CA GLY A 96 -8.72 -5.83 17.41
C GLY A 96 -8.53 -4.90 18.61
N GLY A 97 -9.08 -5.30 19.76
CA GLY A 97 -8.90 -4.62 21.04
C GLY A 97 -10.13 -3.83 21.49
N ARG A 98 -9.96 -2.92 22.45
CA ARG A 98 -11.08 -2.16 23.03
C ARG A 98 -11.45 -0.97 22.16
N TYR A 99 -12.71 -0.88 21.73
CA TYR A 99 -13.25 0.25 20.96
C TYR A 99 -14.69 0.52 21.39
N ARG A 100 -15.01 1.79 21.69
CA ARG A 100 -16.33 2.21 22.18
C ARG A 100 -16.89 1.35 23.33
N ARG A 101 -16.05 1.06 24.33
CA ARG A 101 -16.35 0.23 25.51
C ARG A 101 -16.59 -1.27 25.22
N GLU A 102 -16.55 -1.70 23.97
CA GLU A 102 -16.66 -3.10 23.57
C GLU A 102 -15.30 -3.68 23.17
N GLN A 103 -15.19 -5.01 23.22
CA GLN A 103 -14.02 -5.73 22.73
C GLN A 103 -14.27 -6.17 21.28
N TYR A 104 -13.49 -5.60 20.36
CA TYR A 104 -13.59 -5.86 18.93
C TYR A 104 -12.67 -7.02 18.54
N PRO A 105 -13.20 -8.07 17.88
CA PRO A 105 -12.37 -9.11 17.30
C PRO A 105 -11.58 -8.56 16.13
N ARG A 106 -10.39 -9.11 15.91
CA ARG A 106 -9.52 -8.74 14.79
C ARG A 106 -10.16 -9.13 13.46
N ARG A 107 -10.20 -8.20 12.53
CA ARG A 107 -10.78 -8.27 11.17
C ARG A 107 -9.82 -7.57 10.19
N PRO A 108 -8.64 -8.14 9.97
CA PRO A 108 -7.59 -7.47 9.23
C PRO A 108 -7.97 -7.36 7.75
N PHE A 109 -7.66 -6.21 7.15
CA PHE A 109 -7.93 -5.92 5.74
C PHE A 109 -6.74 -5.27 5.04
N MET A 110 -5.83 -4.62 5.77
CA MET A 110 -4.61 -4.04 5.20
C MET A 110 -3.51 -5.08 5.07
N ARG A 111 -3.17 -5.82 6.14
CA ARG A 111 -2.12 -6.83 6.07
C ARG A 111 -2.43 -7.94 5.05
N PRO A 112 -3.65 -8.52 5.00
CA PRO A 112 -3.99 -9.49 3.96
C PRO A 112 -3.95 -8.90 2.55
N ALA A 113 -4.18 -7.60 2.38
CA ALA A 113 -4.05 -6.95 1.08
C ALA A 113 -2.60 -6.87 0.62
N LEU A 114 -1.67 -6.55 1.53
CA LEU A 114 -0.23 -6.58 1.24
C LEU A 114 0.21 -8.00 0.85
N GLU A 115 -0.17 -9.01 1.63
CA GLU A 115 0.20 -10.41 1.35
C GLU A 115 -0.27 -10.89 -0.04
N LYS A 116 -1.44 -10.42 -0.50
CA LYS A 116 -1.95 -10.78 -1.84
C LYS A 116 -1.27 -10.03 -2.97
N VAL A 117 -0.67 -8.87 -2.72
CA VAL A 117 -0.01 -8.03 -3.74
C VAL A 117 1.49 -8.25 -3.77
N LYS A 118 2.09 -8.80 -2.71
CA LYS A 118 3.55 -8.90 -2.51
C LYS A 118 4.30 -9.44 -3.74
N ASP A 119 3.79 -10.50 -4.38
CA ASP A 119 4.48 -11.16 -5.49
C ASP A 119 4.45 -10.31 -6.77
N ARG A 120 3.51 -9.38 -6.88
CA ARG A 120 3.40 -8.42 -8.00
C ARG A 120 4.27 -7.19 -7.80
N LEU A 121 4.73 -6.93 -6.57
CA LEU A 121 5.50 -5.72 -6.26
C LEU A 121 6.74 -5.59 -7.13
N PRO A 122 7.62 -6.61 -7.29
CA PRO A 122 8.85 -6.47 -8.08
C PRO A 122 8.61 -6.00 -9.52
N ALA A 123 7.49 -6.39 -10.13
CA ALA A 123 7.13 -5.97 -11.48
C ALA A 123 6.97 -4.45 -11.61
N PHE A 124 6.55 -3.75 -10.56
CA PHE A 124 6.44 -2.29 -10.57
C PHE A 124 7.81 -1.58 -10.58
N TRP A 125 8.88 -2.26 -10.17
CA TRP A 125 10.26 -1.74 -10.22
C TRP A 125 11.02 -2.19 -11.46
N GLY A 126 10.49 -3.15 -12.22
CA GLY A 126 11.06 -3.59 -13.50
C GLY A 126 11.21 -2.43 -14.47
N GLY A 127 12.45 -2.14 -14.89
CA GLY A 127 12.73 -1.02 -15.81
C GLY A 127 12.43 0.38 -15.25
N SER A 128 12.35 0.53 -13.93
CA SER A 128 12.04 1.81 -13.27
C SER A 128 13.18 2.83 -13.36
N VAL A 129 14.41 2.36 -13.58
CA VAL A 129 15.59 3.20 -13.81
C VAL A 129 15.74 3.39 -15.32
N LYS A 130 15.64 4.63 -15.79
CA LYS A 130 15.75 5.03 -17.20
C LYS A 130 16.80 6.12 -17.36
#